data_AF-A0A1E3H213-F1
#
_entry.id   AF-A0A1E3H213-F1
#
_cell.length_a   1.000
_cell.length_b   1.000
_cell.length_c   1.000
_cell.angle_alpha   90.00
_cell.angle_beta   90.00
_cell.angle_gamma   90.00
#
_symmetry.space_group_name_H-M   'P 1'
#
loop_
_entity.id
_entity.type
_entity.pdbx_description
1 polymer ?
#
loop_
_entity_poly.entity_id
_entity_poly.type
_entity_poly.pdbx_seq_one_letter_code
_entity_poly.pdbx_strand_id
1 'polypeptide(L)'
;MTTAAYKPKDSGAWKTFTMFSFAVACAMMAGGIWFMEASFAAKGFYAMAAIMLVHTSITITKTLRDAEESSRVINRIEDAETERLLMDIHRKTGV
;
A
#
# COMPACT_ATOMS: atom_id res chain seq x y z
N MET A 1 -20.03 -8.11 18.90
CA MET A 1 -20.29 -6.98 17.97
C MET A 1 -19.94 -7.42 16.54
N THR A 2 -20.66 -6.99 15.50
CA THR A 2 -20.44 -7.45 14.12
C THR A 2 -19.15 -6.87 13.53
N THR A 3 -18.13 -7.69 13.33
CA THR A 3 -16.94 -7.28 12.58
C THR A 3 -17.30 -7.12 11.11
N ALA A 4 -17.37 -5.88 10.63
CA ALA A 4 -17.59 -5.61 9.21
C ALA A 4 -16.42 -6.21 8.41
N ALA A 5 -16.68 -7.26 7.65
CA ALA A 5 -15.69 -7.87 6.77
C ALA A 5 -15.23 -6.82 5.74
N TYR A 6 -13.91 -6.61 5.67
CA TYR A 6 -13.30 -5.70 4.71
C TYR A 6 -13.64 -6.14 3.29
N LYS A 7 -14.52 -5.38 2.62
CA LYS A 7 -14.85 -5.56 1.21
C LYS A 7 -13.97 -4.61 0.40
N PRO A 8 -12.94 -5.09 -0.33
CA PRO A 8 -12.14 -4.22 -1.17
C PRO A 8 -13.05 -3.51 -2.18
N LYS A 9 -12.95 -2.18 -2.22
CA LYS A 9 -13.88 -1.28 -2.91
C LYS A 9 -13.54 -1.10 -4.40
N ASP A 10 -12.41 -1.63 -4.84
CA ASP A 10 -11.87 -1.37 -6.19
C ASP A 10 -12.43 -2.37 -7.22
N SER A 11 -13.09 -1.83 -8.25
CA SER A 11 -13.51 -2.62 -9.40
C SER A 11 -12.29 -3.15 -10.16
N GLY A 12 -12.43 -4.33 -10.80
CA GLY A 12 -11.35 -4.90 -11.61
C GLY A 12 -10.86 -3.94 -12.70
N ALA A 13 -11.79 -3.17 -13.30
CA ALA A 13 -11.49 -2.15 -14.31
C ALA A 13 -10.62 -1.02 -13.77
N TRP A 14 -10.83 -0.57 -12.53
CA TRP A 14 -10.02 0.48 -11.92
C TRP A 14 -8.56 0.03 -11.73
N LYS A 15 -8.35 -1.20 -11.26
CA LYS A 15 -7.01 -1.77 -11.07
C LYS A 15 -6.23 -1.81 -12.39
N THR A 16 -6.86 -2.30 -13.46
CA THR A 16 -6.23 -2.34 -14.79
C THR A 16 -5.95 -0.95 -15.34
N PHE A 17 -6.86 0.01 -15.13
CA PHE A 17 -6.66 1.39 -15.55
C PHE A 17 -5.45 2.03 -14.86
N THR A 18 -5.33 1.90 -13.53
CA THR A 18 -4.19 2.44 -12.79
C THR A 18 -2.86 1.84 -13.23
N MET A 19 -2.80 0.52 -13.45
CA MET A 19 -1.57 -0.13 -13.96
C MET A 19 -1.21 0.35 -15.37
N PHE A 20 -2.21 0.52 -16.23
CA PHE A 20 -2.02 1.05 -17.58
C PHE A 20 -1.52 2.51 -17.56
N SER A 21 -2.16 3.38 -16.77
CA SER A 21 -1.73 4.78 -16.61
C SER A 21 -0.30 4.89 -16.10
N PHE A 22 0.11 4.02 -15.18
CA PHE A 22 1.49 3.96 -14.70
C PHE A 22 2.47 3.55 -15.82
N ALA A 23 2.12 2.54 -16.63
CA ALA A 23 2.93 2.13 -17.77
C ALA A 23 3.09 3.26 -18.81
N VAL A 24 2.01 3.99 -19.10
CA VAL A 24 2.04 5.16 -19.99
C VAL A 24 2.94 6.26 -19.41
N ALA A 25 2.85 6.55 -18.11
CA ALA A 25 3.71 7.54 -17.46
C ALA A 25 5.20 7.16 -17.54
N CYS A 26 5.54 5.89 -17.32
CA CYS A 26 6.91 5.39 -17.49
C CYS A 26 7.41 5.55 -18.93
N ALA A 27 6.56 5.24 -19.93
CA ALA A 27 6.90 5.40 -21.33
C ALA A 27 7.10 6.88 -21.71
N MET A 28 6.27 7.78 -21.20
CA MET A 28 6.44 9.23 -21.40
C MET A 28 7.75 9.74 -20.79
N MET A 29 8.11 9.28 -19.59
CA MET A 29 9.38 9.67 -18.95
C MET A 29 10.59 9.15 -19.74
N ALA A 30 10.58 7.87 -20.13
CA ALA A 30 11.63 7.28 -20.94
C ALA A 30 11.78 7.98 -22.29
N GLY A 31 10.65 8.26 -22.96
CA GLY A 31 10.61 9.05 -24.20
C GLY A 31 11.18 10.46 -24.01
N GLY A 32 10.81 11.15 -22.92
CA GLY A 32 11.35 12.46 -22.58
C GLY A 32 12.87 12.47 -22.42
N ILE A 33 13.43 11.47 -21.72
CA ILE A 33 14.89 11.32 -21.58
C ILE A 33 15.55 11.04 -22.94
N TRP A 34 14.90 10.24 -23.79
CA TRP A 34 15.42 9.90 -25.12
C TRP A 34 15.51 11.13 -26.02
N PHE A 35 14.41 11.89 -26.14
CA PHE A 35 14.30 13.07 -27.01
C PHE A 35 15.01 14.32 -26.49
N MET A 36 15.38 14.36 -25.21
CA MET A 36 16.11 15.50 -24.63
C MET A 36 17.47 15.68 -25.31
N GLU A 37 17.78 16.90 -25.76
CA GLU A 37 19.12 17.27 -26.22
C GLU A 37 20.02 17.56 -25.01
N ALA A 38 20.63 16.50 -24.47
CA ALA A 38 21.54 16.57 -23.34
C ALA A 38 22.70 15.58 -23.51
N SER A 39 23.78 15.77 -22.75
CA SER A 39 24.90 14.85 -22.73
C SER A 39 24.49 13.47 -22.22
N PHE A 40 25.22 12.42 -22.60
CA PHE A 40 24.95 11.06 -22.15
C PHE A 40 24.94 10.94 -20.61
N ALA A 41 25.86 11.64 -19.94
CA ALA A 41 25.93 11.69 -18.49
C ALA A 41 24.67 12.32 -17.87
N ALA A 42 24.16 13.42 -18.44
CA ALA A 42 22.94 14.07 -17.96
C ALA A 42 21.71 13.16 -18.16
N LYS A 43 21.58 12.49 -19.32
CA LYS A 43 20.52 11.51 -19.57
C LYS A 43 20.56 10.36 -18.56
N GLY A 44 21.75 9.85 -18.27
CA GLY A 44 21.96 8.83 -17.24
C GLY A 44 21.53 9.29 -15.85
N PHE A 45 21.89 10.51 -15.46
CA PHE A 45 21.48 11.09 -14.18
C PHE A 45 19.95 11.16 -14.04
N TYR A 46 19.24 11.67 -15.05
CA TYR A 46 17.78 11.72 -15.05
C TYR A 46 17.14 10.33 -15.02
N ALA A 47 17.70 9.36 -15.76
CA ALA A 47 17.19 7.99 -15.75
C ALA A 47 17.33 7.34 -14.37
N MET A 48 18.50 7.46 -13.73
CA MET A 48 18.73 6.96 -12.37
C MET A 48 17.80 7.62 -11.35
N ALA A 49 17.67 8.96 -11.41
CA ALA A 49 16.79 9.70 -10.52
C ALA A 49 15.32 9.27 -10.68
N ALA A 50 14.85 9.11 -11.92
CA ALA A 50 13.49 8.67 -12.20
C ALA A 50 13.21 7.26 -11.65
N ILE A 51 14.10 6.30 -11.90
CA ILE A 51 13.96 4.92 -11.42
C ILE A 51 13.95 4.89 -9.89
N MET A 52 14.90 5.58 -9.26
CA MET A 52 15.02 5.60 -7.80
C MET A 52 13.79 6.23 -7.15
N LEU A 53 13.30 7.35 -7.70
CA LEU A 53 12.10 8.04 -7.20
C LEU A 53 10.85 7.17 -7.31
N VAL A 54 10.65 6.49 -8.44
CA VAL A 54 9.51 5.58 -8.64
C VAL A 54 9.60 4.39 -7.70
N HIS A 55 10.77 3.78 -7.57
CA HIS A 55 11.02 2.65 -6.68
C HIS A 55 10.69 3.01 -5.22
N THR A 56 11.24 4.11 -4.70
CA THR A 56 11.00 4.51 -3.31
C THR A 56 9.56 4.91 -3.06
N SER A 57 8.89 5.57 -4.03
CA SER A 57 7.46 5.92 -3.91
C SER A 57 6.57 4.69 -3.75
N ILE A 58 6.82 3.64 -4.54
CA ILE A 58 6.09 2.37 -4.45
C ILE A 58 6.40 1.67 -3.13
N THR A 59 7.67 1.63 -2.71
CA THR A 59 8.09 1.00 -1.45
C THR A 59 7.46 1.70 -0.25
N ILE A 60 7.46 3.03 -0.18
CA ILE A 60 6.78 3.80 0.87
C ILE A 60 5.29 3.45 0.92
N THR A 61 4.63 3.42 -0.24
CA THR A 61 3.19 3.10 -0.31
C THR A 61 2.91 1.69 0.24
N LYS A 62 3.76 0.72 -0.08
CA LYS A 62 3.66 -0.64 0.49
C LYS A 62 3.88 -0.64 1.99
N THR A 63 4.97 -0.05 2.47
CA THR A 63 5.28 0.01 3.91
C THR A 63 4.15 0.65 4.72
N LEU A 64 3.53 1.72 4.21
CA LEU A 64 2.40 2.36 4.87
C LEU A 64 1.14 1.47 4.91
N ARG A 65 0.84 0.77 3.80
CA ARG A 65 -0.28 -0.18 3.75
C ARG A 65 -0.05 -1.36 4.69
N ASP A 66 1.14 -1.94 4.66
CA ASP A 66 1.51 -3.07 5.51
C ASP A 66 1.44 -2.69 7.00
N ALA A 67 1.83 -1.46 7.35
CA ALA A 67 1.70 -0.92 8.71
C ALA A 67 0.22 -0.74 9.13
N GLU A 68 -0.63 -0.24 8.23
CA GLU A 68 -2.07 -0.09 8.48
C GLU A 68 -2.75 -1.46 8.66
N GLU A 69 -2.43 -2.43 7.81
CA GLU A 69 -2.94 -3.80 7.91
C GLU A 69 -2.49 -4.49 9.21
N SER A 70 -1.22 -4.34 9.59
CA SER A 70 -0.68 -4.86 10.86
C SER A 70 -1.41 -4.30 12.07
N SER A 71 -1.62 -2.97 12.13
CA SER A 71 -2.35 -2.32 13.23
C SER A 71 -3.80 -2.82 13.32
N ARG A 72 -4.48 -3.00 12.19
CA ARG A 72 -5.85 -3.53 12.16
C ARG A 72 -5.94 -4.96 12.69
N VAL A 73 -4.93 -5.80 12.44
CA VAL A 73 -4.90 -7.18 12.95
C VAL A 73 -4.71 -7.19 14.47
N ILE A 74 -3.81 -6.36 15.00
CA ILE A 74 -3.53 -6.25 16.44
C ILE A 74 -4.81 -5.86 17.20
N ASN A 75 -5.50 -4.81 16.75
CA ASN A 75 -6.72 -4.35 17.41
C ASN A 75 -7.81 -5.44 17.48
N ARG A 76 -7.94 -6.29 16.45
CA ARG A 76 -8.92 -7.40 16.44
C ARG A 76 -8.56 -8.51 17.44
N ILE A 77 -7.28 -8.70 17.72
CA ILE A 77 -6.82 -9.68 18.73
C ILE A 77 -7.09 -9.13 20.12
N GLU A 78 -6.76 -7.86 20.37
CA GLU A 78 -7.02 -7.19 21.65
C GLU A 78 -8.52 -7.17 21.99
N ASP A 79 -9.38 -6.88 21.02
CA ASP A 79 -10.84 -6.92 21.20
C ASP A 79 -11.32 -8.34 21.57
N ALA A 80 -10.81 -9.37 20.90
CA ALA A 80 -11.19 -10.76 21.15
C ALA A 80 -10.66 -11.28 22.50
N GLU A 81 -9.46 -10.87 22.91
CA GLU A 81 -8.89 -11.20 24.22
C GLU A 81 -9.65 -10.48 25.33
N THR A 82 -9.97 -9.20 25.15
CA THR A 82 -10.80 -8.43 26.07
C THR A 82 -12.19 -9.07 26.24
N GLU A 83 -12.83 -9.48 25.15
CA GLU A 83 -14.11 -10.20 25.19
C GLU A 83 -14.00 -11.54 25.94
N ARG A 84 -12.91 -12.31 25.72
CA ARG A 84 -12.65 -13.55 26.47
C ARG A 84 -12.45 -13.32 27.96
N LEU A 85 -11.65 -12.33 28.34
CA LEU A 85 -11.39 -12.00 29.75
C LEU A 85 -12.69 -11.60 30.47
N LEU A 86 -13.54 -10.81 29.83
CA LEU A 86 -14.86 -10.47 30.38
C LEU A 86 -15.75 -11.71 30.57
N MET A 87 -15.76 -12.65 29.60
CA MET A 87 -16.51 -13.91 29.73
C MET A 87 -15.99 -14.79 30.87
N ASP A 88 -14.67 -14.89 31.03
CA ASP A 88 -14.05 -15.70 32.09
C ASP A 88 -14.28 -15.10 33.48
N ILE A 89 -14.24 -13.76 33.61
CA ILE A 89 -14.61 -13.07 34.85
C ILE A 89 -16.09 -13.32 35.16
N HIS A 90 -16.99 -13.14 34.19
CA HIS A 90 -18.42 -13.41 34.38
C HIS A 90 -18.67 -14.86 34.84
N ARG A 91 -17.98 -15.84 34.24
CA ARG A 91 -18.06 -17.25 34.63
C ARG A 91 -17.55 -17.51 36.05
N LYS A 92 -16.42 -16.90 36.43
CA LYS A 92 -15.78 -17.13 37.74
C LYS A 92 -16.52 -16.44 38.89
N THR A 93 -17.20 -15.34 38.60
CA THR A 93 -17.93 -14.52 39.58
C THR A 93 -19.40 -14.94 39.70
N GLY A 94 -19.78 -16.13 39.20
CA GLY A 94 -21.15 -16.64 39.10
C GLY A 94 -22.00 -16.47 40.36
N VAL A 95 -22.63 -15.30 40.45
CA VAL A 95 -24.09 -15.13 40.53
C VAL A 95 -24.62 -15.17 39.10
#